data_AF-A0A7S4FCI4-F1
#
_entry.id   AF-A0A7S4FCI4-F1
#
_cell.length_a   1.000
_cell.length_b   1.000
_cell.length_c   1.000
_cell.angle_alpha   90.00
_cell.angle_beta   90.00
_cell.angle_gamma   90.00
#
_symmetry.space_group_name_H-M   'P 1'
#
loop_
_entity.id
_entity.type
_entity.pdbx_description
1 polymer ?
#
loop_
_entity_poly.entity_id
_entity_poly.type
_entity_poly.pdbx_seq_one_letter_code
_entity_poly.pdbx_strand_id
1 'polypeptide(L)'
;MISDDVTRIELESRKRALEEYKLRCQELHVQNDALKAERDEREKDAMQIISFLRKDAERKDELIDSLKGTIGQQRDAFAQQREQEAETTNQRFAALEEQFRGQTEAQQRQITRLQRELSELQEFKDRKEELEDAMQRGEQARADLEEDHKEGLAAMERKFFEEKGKLQREYKQMLAEMKKTSQEEAVERLDASTKKILFENRRMAEELRLQVQETDELQKAKKTLEEENKKLRREVQLNEQAVKEYAKQGFRQSKEIKDLTAKVKTLERYVSTSTREFEREKDALSTSDRKKMGELELDSAGLRQLVRLKTKELANVKRLAAIILQKRNDVETFLLESLEHVKTEIGRRRAEEERTARLSKGKLLPALAVAEPRPSNLPQSAEERVDIRDLTWEDRERVLRLLFAKINNSTPLHSMPPHALQPDDGISQEMLLAAMESDSRSGDTPGSPSSKLGGDAAFFMTQPAVV
;
A
#
# COMPACT_ATOMS: atom_id res chain seq x y z
N MET A 1 -33.15 110.25 -83.25
CA MET A 1 -33.79 110.06 -81.93
C MET A 1 -34.25 108.64 -81.62
N ILE A 2 -34.33 107.70 -82.59
CA ILE A 2 -34.69 106.29 -82.31
C ILE A 2 -33.46 105.39 -82.02
N SER A 3 -32.26 105.82 -82.45
CA SER A 3 -31.01 105.04 -82.30
C SER A 3 -30.42 105.05 -80.88
N ASP A 4 -30.67 106.09 -80.08
CA ASP A 4 -30.11 106.21 -78.72
C ASP A 4 -30.90 105.38 -77.69
N ASP A 5 -32.22 105.24 -77.85
CA ASP A 5 -33.03 104.44 -76.93
C ASP A 5 -32.88 102.93 -77.19
N VAL A 6 -32.73 102.49 -78.45
CA VAL A 6 -32.44 101.08 -78.78
C VAL A 6 -31.05 100.68 -78.26
N THR A 7 -30.04 101.52 -78.45
CA THR A 7 -28.69 101.25 -77.92
C THR A 7 -28.65 101.28 -76.39
N ARG A 8 -29.46 102.11 -75.73
CA ARG A 8 -29.60 102.10 -74.26
C ARG A 8 -30.28 100.85 -73.74
N ILE A 9 -31.36 100.38 -74.37
CA ILE A 9 -32.04 99.12 -74.01
C ILE A 9 -31.11 97.92 -74.25
N GLU A 10 -30.37 97.91 -75.37
CA GLU A 10 -29.33 96.91 -75.64
C GLU A 10 -28.20 96.96 -74.60
N LEU A 11 -27.78 98.14 -74.17
CA LEU A 11 -26.77 98.32 -73.11
C LEU A 11 -27.29 97.81 -71.76
N GLU A 12 -28.54 98.10 -71.40
CA GLU A 12 -29.18 97.64 -70.15
C GLU A 12 -29.40 96.12 -70.16
N SER A 13 -29.82 95.54 -71.28
CA SER A 13 -29.94 94.08 -71.43
C SER A 13 -28.58 93.37 -71.36
N ARG A 14 -27.53 93.93 -71.99
CA ARG A 14 -26.15 93.43 -71.88
C ARG A 14 -25.60 93.59 -70.46
N LYS A 15 -25.94 94.66 -69.74
CA LYS A 15 -25.58 94.84 -68.32
C LYS A 15 -26.26 93.80 -67.43
N ARG A 16 -27.56 93.53 -67.63
CA ARG A 16 -28.28 92.46 -66.90
C ARG A 16 -27.70 91.09 -67.21
N ALA A 17 -27.46 90.76 -68.48
CA ALA A 17 -26.81 89.50 -68.85
C ALA A 17 -25.40 89.37 -68.26
N LEU A 18 -24.64 90.47 -68.18
CA LEU A 18 -23.33 90.49 -67.53
C LEU A 18 -23.44 90.32 -66.00
N GLU A 19 -24.44 90.91 -65.36
CA GLU A 19 -24.71 90.73 -63.92
C GLU A 19 -25.17 89.31 -63.61
N GLU A 20 -26.07 88.74 -64.41
CA GLU A 20 -26.50 87.33 -64.32
C GLU A 20 -25.32 86.37 -64.56
N TYR A 21 -24.46 86.67 -65.54
CA TYR A 21 -23.24 85.90 -65.78
C TYR A 21 -22.28 85.99 -64.59
N LYS A 22 -22.08 87.18 -64.00
CA LYS A 22 -21.27 87.37 -62.80
C LYS A 22 -21.84 86.60 -61.61
N LEU A 23 -23.16 86.66 -61.40
CA LEU A 23 -23.84 85.92 -60.34
C LEU A 23 -23.66 84.42 -60.55
N ARG A 24 -23.80 83.93 -61.78
CA ARG A 24 -23.58 82.52 -62.12
C ARG A 24 -22.14 82.07 -61.92
N CYS A 25 -21.16 82.90 -62.28
CA CYS A 25 -19.76 82.65 -61.99
C CYS A 25 -19.49 82.61 -60.48
N GLN A 26 -20.09 83.52 -59.70
CA GLN A 26 -19.99 83.52 -58.24
C GLN A 26 -20.63 82.27 -57.62
N GLU A 27 -21.82 81.88 -58.07
CA GLU A 27 -22.48 80.63 -57.67
C GLU A 27 -21.61 79.41 -57.99
N LEU A 28 -21.06 79.33 -59.20
CA LEU A 28 -20.17 78.23 -59.60
C LEU A 28 -18.88 78.21 -58.78
N HIS A 29 -18.32 79.38 -58.42
CA HIS A 29 -17.17 79.46 -57.52
C HIS A 29 -17.52 78.94 -56.12
N VAL A 30 -18.63 79.39 -55.54
CA VAL A 30 -19.10 78.91 -54.23
C VAL A 30 -19.39 77.41 -54.26
N GLN A 31 -20.03 76.90 -55.33
CA GLN A 31 -20.26 75.46 -55.51
C GLN A 31 -18.96 74.68 -55.68
N ASN A 32 -18.00 75.21 -56.42
CA ASN A 32 -16.69 74.56 -56.60
C ASN A 32 -15.91 74.52 -55.27
N ASP A 33 -15.96 75.59 -54.49
CA ASP A 33 -15.33 75.67 -53.17
C ASP A 33 -16.02 74.74 -52.17
N ALA A 34 -17.36 74.63 -52.22
CA ALA A 34 -18.12 73.67 -51.43
C ALA A 34 -17.78 72.21 -51.80
N LEU A 35 -17.71 71.88 -53.11
CA LEU A 35 -17.31 70.56 -53.57
C LEU A 35 -15.85 70.23 -53.22
N LYS A 36 -14.94 71.20 -53.24
CA LYS A 36 -13.56 71.03 -52.76
C LYS A 36 -13.51 70.75 -51.27
N ALA A 37 -14.25 71.51 -50.46
CA ALA A 37 -14.34 71.27 -49.02
C ALA A 37 -14.90 69.88 -48.71
N GLU A 38 -15.94 69.45 -49.44
CA GLU A 38 -16.53 68.12 -49.29
C GLU A 38 -15.58 66.99 -49.76
N ARG A 39 -14.77 67.24 -50.82
CA ARG A 39 -13.71 66.32 -51.25
C ARG A 39 -12.64 66.18 -50.16
N ASP A 40 -12.18 67.30 -49.61
CA ASP A 40 -11.15 67.32 -48.57
C ASP A 40 -11.64 66.68 -47.27
N GLU A 41 -12.92 66.85 -46.92
CA GLU A 41 -13.55 66.17 -45.78
C GLU A 41 -13.62 64.65 -46.00
N ARG A 42 -14.11 64.20 -47.16
CA ARG A 42 -14.11 62.77 -47.51
C ARG A 42 -12.71 62.18 -47.56
N GLU A 43 -11.71 62.91 -48.02
CA GLU A 43 -10.31 62.47 -48.02
C GLU A 43 -9.78 62.32 -46.59
N LYS A 44 -10.10 63.25 -45.69
CA LYS A 44 -9.74 63.13 -44.27
C LYS A 44 -10.40 61.91 -43.63
N ASP A 45 -11.69 61.69 -43.86
CA ASP A 45 -12.41 60.53 -43.34
C ASP A 45 -11.85 59.22 -43.89
N ALA A 46 -11.58 59.16 -45.20
CA ALA A 46 -10.93 58.01 -45.83
C ALA A 46 -9.53 57.76 -45.24
N MET A 47 -8.73 58.80 -45.02
CA MET A 47 -7.42 58.68 -44.37
C MET A 47 -7.54 58.19 -42.92
N GLN A 48 -8.54 58.66 -42.17
CA GLN A 48 -8.79 58.19 -40.81
C GLN A 48 -9.16 56.70 -40.81
N ILE A 49 -10.07 56.27 -41.67
CA ILE A 49 -10.46 54.85 -41.81
C ILE A 49 -9.26 53.99 -42.20
N ILE A 50 -8.47 54.41 -43.20
CA ILE A 50 -7.27 53.68 -43.63
C ILE A 50 -6.26 53.60 -42.48
N SER A 51 -6.04 54.70 -41.74
CA SER A 51 -5.12 54.72 -40.60
C SER A 51 -5.57 53.79 -39.48
N PHE A 52 -6.89 53.71 -39.23
CA PHE A 52 -7.47 52.80 -38.25
C PHE A 52 -7.29 51.34 -38.70
N LEU A 53 -7.62 51.02 -39.95
CA LEU A 53 -7.48 49.67 -40.49
C LEU A 53 -6.03 49.20 -40.53
N ARG A 54 -5.08 50.08 -40.83
CA ARG A 54 -3.65 49.76 -40.75
C ARG A 54 -3.22 49.45 -39.33
N LYS A 55 -3.58 50.29 -38.36
CA LYS A 55 -3.29 50.04 -36.94
C LYS A 55 -3.94 48.76 -36.43
N ASP A 56 -5.15 48.43 -36.89
CA ASP A 56 -5.83 47.18 -36.53
C ASP A 56 -5.14 45.95 -37.15
N ALA A 57 -4.68 46.05 -38.40
CA ALA A 57 -3.88 45.02 -39.05
C ALA A 57 -2.55 44.79 -38.33
N GLU A 58 -1.82 45.87 -38.00
CA GLU A 58 -0.55 45.80 -37.25
C GLU A 58 -0.74 45.11 -35.90
N ARG A 59 -1.78 45.47 -35.13
CA ARG A 59 -2.09 44.79 -33.85
C ARG A 59 -2.41 43.32 -34.03
N LYS A 60 -3.12 42.94 -35.10
CA LYS A 60 -3.43 41.53 -35.39
C LYS A 60 -2.18 40.76 -35.79
N ASP A 61 -1.28 41.36 -36.56
CA ASP A 61 0.00 40.75 -36.93
C ASP A 61 0.91 40.57 -35.69
N GLU A 62 1.01 41.57 -34.82
CA GLU A 62 1.69 41.46 -33.53
C GLU A 62 1.12 40.32 -32.66
N LEU A 63 -0.22 40.22 -32.60
CA LEU A 63 -0.88 39.14 -31.89
C LEU A 63 -0.57 37.78 -32.52
N ILE A 64 -0.62 37.66 -33.85
CA ILE A 64 -0.28 36.43 -34.58
C ILE A 64 1.16 36.01 -34.26
N ASP A 65 2.10 36.95 -34.26
CA ASP A 65 3.51 36.64 -33.98
C ASP A 65 3.73 36.25 -32.51
N SER A 66 3.02 36.89 -31.57
CA SER A 66 3.04 36.48 -30.15
C SER A 66 2.47 35.06 -29.95
N LEU A 67 1.38 34.72 -30.66
CA LEU A 67 0.76 33.40 -30.60
C LEU A 67 1.66 32.35 -31.25
N LYS A 68 2.26 32.64 -32.41
CA LYS A 68 3.26 31.76 -33.05
C LYS A 68 4.46 31.53 -32.12
N GLY A 69 4.95 32.56 -31.45
CA GLY A 69 6.02 32.45 -30.47
C GLY A 69 5.64 31.54 -29.31
N THR A 70 4.43 31.70 -28.77
CA THR A 70 3.90 30.87 -27.68
C THR A 70 3.74 29.40 -28.12
N ILE A 71 3.21 29.15 -29.32
CA ILE A 71 3.09 27.79 -29.90
C ILE A 71 4.47 27.16 -30.08
N GLY A 72 5.46 27.93 -30.56
CA GLY A 72 6.84 27.48 -30.71
C GLY A 72 7.46 27.05 -29.38
N GLN A 73 7.37 27.92 -28.36
CA GLN A 73 7.85 27.63 -27.02
C GLN A 73 7.18 26.39 -26.41
N GLN A 74 5.85 26.25 -26.57
CA GLN A 74 5.14 25.06 -26.11
C GLN A 74 5.62 23.80 -26.84
N ARG A 75 5.79 23.87 -28.17
CA ARG A 75 6.28 22.74 -28.97
C ARG A 75 7.67 22.30 -28.53
N ASP A 76 8.57 23.25 -28.30
CA ASP A 76 9.95 22.95 -27.88
C ASP A 76 9.98 22.39 -26.45
N ALA A 77 9.14 22.91 -25.54
CA ALA A 77 8.99 22.35 -24.19
C ALA A 77 8.45 20.91 -24.22
N PHE A 78 7.44 20.63 -25.06
CA PHE A 78 6.93 19.27 -25.24
C PHE A 78 7.95 18.35 -25.89
N ALA A 79 8.76 18.84 -26.83
CA ALA A 79 9.84 18.06 -27.44
C ALA A 79 10.90 17.68 -26.40
N GLN A 80 11.37 18.64 -25.58
CA GLN A 80 12.31 18.38 -24.50
C GLN A 80 11.76 17.42 -23.46
N GLN A 81 10.49 17.58 -23.06
CA GLN A 81 9.85 16.67 -22.12
C GLN A 81 9.79 15.24 -22.67
N ARG A 82 9.40 15.07 -23.95
CA ARG A 82 9.39 13.76 -24.60
C ARG A 82 10.78 13.13 -24.71
N GLU A 83 11.80 13.94 -24.99
CA GLU A 83 13.18 13.48 -25.06
C GLU A 83 13.67 13.01 -23.69
N GLN A 84 13.41 13.78 -22.62
CA GLN A 84 13.74 13.37 -21.25
C GLN A 84 12.99 12.11 -20.80
N GLU A 85 11.70 11.99 -21.14
CA GLU A 85 10.93 10.77 -20.88
C GLU A 85 11.50 9.57 -21.65
N ALA A 86 11.91 9.75 -22.91
CA ALA A 86 12.57 8.72 -23.69
C ALA A 86 13.95 8.33 -23.11
N GLU A 87 14.77 9.30 -22.70
CA GLU A 87 16.07 9.04 -22.07
C GLU A 87 15.92 8.30 -20.74
N THR A 88 15.01 8.74 -19.88
CA THR A 88 14.79 8.09 -18.58
C THR A 88 14.20 6.69 -18.72
N THR A 89 13.31 6.45 -19.68
CA THR A 89 12.80 5.10 -19.97
C THR A 89 13.88 4.22 -20.57
N ASN A 90 14.70 4.71 -21.50
CA ASN A 90 15.84 3.98 -22.04
C ASN A 90 16.88 3.64 -20.96
N GLN A 91 17.18 4.56 -20.05
CA GLN A 91 18.10 4.31 -18.94
C GLN A 91 17.56 3.24 -17.99
N ARG A 92 16.26 3.30 -17.63
CA ARG A 92 15.62 2.26 -16.81
C ARG A 92 15.61 0.91 -17.50
N PHE A 93 15.37 0.90 -18.80
CA PHE A 93 15.39 -0.33 -19.60
C PHE A 93 16.80 -0.93 -19.65
N ALA A 94 17.82 -0.14 -19.95
CA ALA A 94 19.22 -0.58 -19.96
C ALA A 94 19.68 -1.10 -18.59
N ALA A 95 19.31 -0.43 -17.50
CA ALA A 95 19.62 -0.89 -16.14
C ALA A 95 18.94 -2.24 -15.81
N LEU A 96 17.69 -2.42 -16.26
CA LEU A 96 16.95 -3.66 -16.07
C LEU A 96 17.54 -4.81 -16.91
N GLU A 97 17.95 -4.53 -18.15
CA GLU A 97 18.66 -5.49 -19.00
C GLU A 97 19.99 -5.91 -18.36
N GLU A 98 20.78 -4.97 -17.82
CA GLU A 98 22.03 -5.28 -17.14
C GLU A 98 21.81 -6.12 -15.86
N GLN A 99 20.76 -5.81 -15.10
CA GLN A 99 20.36 -6.60 -13.93
C GLN A 99 20.00 -8.05 -14.33
N PHE A 100 19.18 -8.23 -15.36
CA PHE A 100 18.81 -9.57 -15.84
C PHE A 100 20.00 -10.31 -16.44
N ARG A 101 20.89 -9.61 -17.15
CA ARG A 101 22.15 -10.20 -17.65
C ARG A 101 23.01 -10.68 -16.49
N GLY A 102 23.19 -9.86 -15.46
CA GLY A 102 23.94 -10.22 -14.26
C GLY A 102 23.34 -11.42 -13.50
N GLN A 103 22.01 -11.49 -13.37
CA GLN A 103 21.31 -12.64 -12.79
C GLN A 103 21.51 -13.91 -13.62
N THR A 104 21.41 -13.80 -14.95
CA THR A 104 21.62 -14.92 -15.88
C THR A 104 23.05 -15.44 -15.78
N GLU A 105 24.05 -14.55 -15.78
CA GLU A 105 25.46 -14.91 -15.61
C GLU A 105 25.76 -15.53 -14.24
N ALA A 106 25.10 -15.06 -13.17
CA ALA A 106 25.24 -15.64 -11.83
C ALA A 106 24.64 -17.05 -11.75
N GLN A 107 23.42 -17.24 -12.27
CA GLN A 107 22.78 -18.55 -12.34
C GLN A 107 23.56 -19.53 -13.21
N GLN A 108 24.09 -19.08 -14.35
CA GLN A 108 24.92 -19.91 -15.21
C GLN A 108 26.20 -20.35 -14.49
N ARG A 109 26.87 -19.45 -13.75
CA ARG A 109 28.03 -19.82 -12.92
C ARG A 109 27.69 -20.86 -11.85
N GLN A 110 26.52 -20.74 -11.22
CA GLN A 110 26.06 -21.72 -10.23
C GLN A 110 25.76 -23.09 -10.88
N ILE A 111 25.12 -23.12 -12.04
CA ILE A 111 24.86 -24.35 -12.80
C ILE A 111 26.18 -25.03 -13.16
N THR A 112 27.16 -24.30 -13.71
CA THR A 112 28.47 -24.86 -14.05
C THR A 112 29.19 -25.42 -12.82
N ARG A 113 29.12 -24.72 -11.68
CA ARG A 113 29.69 -25.21 -10.42
C ARG A 113 29.03 -26.51 -9.96
N LEU A 114 27.70 -26.57 -9.95
CA LEU A 114 26.97 -27.77 -9.54
C LEU A 114 27.21 -28.94 -10.50
N GLN A 115 27.31 -28.68 -11.80
CA GLN A 115 27.68 -29.70 -12.80
C GLN A 115 29.07 -30.27 -12.52
N ARG A 116 30.04 -29.42 -12.18
CA ARG A 116 31.40 -29.83 -11.80
C ARG A 116 31.41 -30.67 -10.51
N GLU A 117 30.69 -30.24 -9.48
CA GLU A 117 30.56 -31.00 -8.23
C GLU A 117 29.88 -32.36 -8.47
N LEU A 118 28.88 -32.43 -9.36
CA LEU A 118 28.22 -33.68 -9.73
C LEU A 118 29.16 -34.62 -10.50
N SER A 119 29.96 -34.10 -11.45
CA SER A 119 30.96 -34.92 -12.14
C SER A 119 32.03 -35.46 -11.20
N GLU A 120 32.53 -34.62 -10.26
CA GLU A 120 33.49 -35.07 -9.25
C GLU A 120 32.91 -36.16 -8.33
N LEU A 121 31.64 -36.02 -7.96
CA LEU A 121 30.95 -36.99 -7.11
C LEU A 121 30.66 -38.30 -7.85
N GLN A 122 30.42 -38.24 -9.17
CA GLN A 122 30.31 -39.41 -10.02
C GLN A 122 31.66 -40.14 -10.12
N GLU A 123 32.75 -39.42 -10.43
CA GLU A 123 34.09 -40.02 -10.43
C GLU A 123 34.47 -40.64 -9.08
N PHE A 124 34.09 -39.99 -7.98
CA PHE A 124 34.32 -40.53 -6.65
C PHE A 124 33.55 -41.84 -6.41
N LYS A 125 32.28 -41.92 -6.87
CA LYS A 125 31.48 -43.14 -6.76
C LYS A 125 32.10 -44.28 -7.57
N ASP A 126 32.48 -44.02 -8.80
CA ASP A 126 33.07 -45.03 -9.68
C ASP A 126 34.37 -45.58 -9.07
N ARG A 127 35.27 -44.69 -8.59
CA ARG A 127 36.51 -45.09 -7.90
C ARG A 127 36.24 -45.84 -6.59
N LYS A 128 35.19 -45.46 -5.86
CA LYS A 128 34.82 -46.12 -4.62
C LYS A 128 34.37 -47.56 -4.89
N GLU A 129 33.54 -47.77 -5.92
CA GLU A 129 33.09 -49.10 -6.33
C GLU A 129 34.28 -49.96 -6.77
N GLU A 130 35.20 -49.42 -7.57
CA GLU A 130 36.43 -50.12 -7.96
C GLU A 130 37.29 -50.54 -6.76
N LEU A 131 37.43 -49.66 -5.76
CA LEU A 131 38.18 -49.96 -4.53
C LEU A 131 37.48 -50.99 -3.65
N GLU A 132 36.16 -50.91 -3.53
CA GLU A 132 35.36 -51.89 -2.78
C GLU A 132 35.47 -53.28 -3.43
N ASP A 133 35.37 -53.37 -4.77
CA ASP A 133 35.56 -54.60 -5.53
C ASP A 133 37.00 -55.15 -5.43
N ALA A 134 38.01 -54.27 -5.40
CA ALA A 134 39.40 -54.66 -5.19
C ALA A 134 39.63 -55.21 -3.77
N MET A 135 39.02 -54.58 -2.76
CA MET A 135 39.08 -55.09 -1.38
C MET A 135 38.40 -56.44 -1.25
N GLN A 136 37.18 -56.61 -1.79
CA GLN A 136 36.48 -57.89 -1.74
C GLN A 136 37.27 -59.01 -2.41
N ARG A 137 37.86 -58.75 -3.59
CA ARG A 137 38.76 -59.72 -4.26
C ARG A 137 39.99 -60.03 -3.43
N GLY A 138 40.59 -59.03 -2.78
CA GLY A 138 41.73 -59.22 -1.88
C GLY A 138 41.37 -60.05 -0.63
N GLU A 139 40.20 -59.80 -0.05
CA GLU A 139 39.69 -60.57 1.11
C GLU A 139 39.42 -62.03 0.74
N GLN A 140 38.81 -62.28 -0.42
CA GLN A 140 38.59 -63.64 -0.95
C GLN A 140 39.93 -64.35 -1.18
N ALA A 141 40.88 -63.72 -1.88
CA ALA A 141 42.19 -64.30 -2.13
C ALA A 141 42.97 -64.59 -0.82
N ARG A 142 42.81 -63.74 0.21
CA ARG A 142 43.41 -63.98 1.52
C ARG A 142 42.75 -65.17 2.22
N ALA A 143 41.42 -65.29 2.14
CA ALA A 143 40.68 -66.40 2.74
C ALA A 143 41.08 -67.75 2.08
N ASP A 144 41.14 -67.78 0.75
CA ASP A 144 41.57 -68.98 -0.01
C ASP A 144 43.01 -69.38 0.38
N LEU A 145 43.93 -68.42 0.46
CA LEU A 145 45.32 -68.68 0.85
C LEU A 145 45.43 -69.18 2.31
N GLU A 146 44.60 -68.66 3.22
CA GLU A 146 44.56 -69.11 4.61
C GLU A 146 44.01 -70.53 4.74
N GLU A 147 43.02 -70.89 3.93
CA GLU A 147 42.50 -72.25 3.82
C GLU A 147 43.57 -73.20 3.29
N ASP A 148 44.20 -72.88 2.17
CA ASP A 148 45.30 -73.65 1.57
C ASP A 148 46.46 -73.85 2.56
N HIS A 149 46.87 -72.78 3.27
CA HIS A 149 47.92 -72.86 4.28
C HIS A 149 47.53 -73.78 5.45
N LYS A 150 46.28 -73.69 5.91
CA LYS A 150 45.76 -74.52 7.01
C LYS A 150 45.71 -75.99 6.61
N GLU A 151 45.27 -76.28 5.38
CA GLU A 151 45.30 -77.63 4.83
C GLU A 151 46.73 -78.17 4.70
N GLY A 152 47.66 -77.34 4.21
CA GLY A 152 49.07 -77.67 4.11
C GLY A 152 49.71 -78.01 5.46
N LEU A 153 49.43 -77.18 6.49
CA LEU A 153 49.87 -77.44 7.86
C LEU A 153 49.28 -78.75 8.40
N ALA A 154 47.97 -78.97 8.23
CA ALA A 154 47.31 -80.19 8.68
C ALA A 154 47.89 -81.45 7.99
N ALA A 155 48.20 -81.36 6.69
CA ALA A 155 48.84 -82.44 5.94
C ALA A 155 50.26 -82.71 6.45
N MET A 156 51.03 -81.67 6.76
CA MET A 156 52.38 -81.82 7.29
C MET A 156 52.37 -82.37 8.72
N GLU A 157 51.46 -81.92 9.58
CA GLU A 157 51.25 -82.46 10.91
C GLU A 157 50.90 -83.95 10.87
N ARG A 158 49.98 -84.36 9.99
CA ARG A 158 49.63 -85.78 9.80
C ARG A 158 50.87 -86.61 9.44
N LYS A 159 51.67 -86.17 8.46
CA LYS A 159 52.91 -86.84 8.07
C LYS A 159 53.90 -86.94 9.25
N PHE A 160 54.10 -85.84 9.98
CA PHE A 160 54.97 -85.84 11.16
C PHE A 160 54.49 -86.78 12.25
N PHE A 161 53.18 -86.84 12.53
CA PHE A 161 52.61 -87.77 13.51
C PHE A 161 52.78 -89.22 13.09
N GLU A 162 52.56 -89.52 11.80
CA GLU A 162 52.76 -90.86 11.26
C GLU A 162 54.23 -91.32 11.36
N GLU A 163 55.18 -90.48 10.94
CA GLU A 163 56.62 -90.78 11.01
C GLU A 163 57.10 -90.90 12.46
N LYS A 164 56.74 -89.94 13.31
CA LYS A 164 57.05 -90.00 14.76
C LYS A 164 56.47 -91.26 15.38
N GLY A 165 55.24 -91.63 15.01
CA GLY A 165 54.57 -92.84 15.49
C GLY A 165 55.26 -94.12 15.02
N LYS A 166 55.73 -94.18 13.77
CA LYS A 166 56.54 -95.30 13.24
C LYS A 166 57.87 -95.42 13.98
N LEU A 167 58.63 -94.33 14.04
CA LEU A 167 59.94 -94.29 14.69
C LEU A 167 59.84 -94.63 16.18
N GLN A 168 58.83 -94.10 16.88
CA GLN A 168 58.62 -94.40 18.29
C GLN A 168 58.22 -95.87 18.52
N ARG A 169 57.47 -96.49 17.61
CA ARG A 169 57.17 -97.94 17.67
C ARG A 169 58.43 -98.77 17.48
N GLU A 170 59.26 -98.45 16.49
CA GLU A 170 60.53 -99.12 16.23
C GLU A 170 61.49 -99.03 17.43
N TYR A 171 61.67 -97.81 17.98
CA TYR A 171 62.49 -97.62 19.19
C TYR A 171 61.93 -98.36 20.40
N LYS A 172 60.61 -98.33 20.62
CA LYS A 172 59.98 -99.07 21.73
C LYS A 172 60.17 -100.57 21.58
N GLN A 173 60.07 -101.10 20.36
CA GLN A 173 60.26 -102.51 20.09
C GLN A 173 61.72 -102.93 20.33
N MET A 174 62.68 -102.19 19.77
CA MET A 174 64.10 -102.44 19.99
C MET A 174 64.48 -102.35 21.47
N LEU A 175 63.98 -101.33 22.18
CA LEU A 175 64.23 -101.16 23.61
C LEU A 175 63.57 -102.27 24.44
N ALA A 176 62.36 -102.71 24.07
CA ALA A 176 61.69 -103.81 24.74
C ALA A 176 62.44 -105.13 24.55
N GLU A 177 62.93 -105.42 23.34
CA GLU A 177 63.77 -106.57 23.05
C GLU A 177 65.08 -106.53 23.84
N MET A 178 65.80 -105.40 23.81
CA MET A 178 67.06 -105.24 24.56
C MET A 178 66.85 -105.34 26.08
N LYS A 179 65.77 -104.73 26.61
CA LYS A 179 65.43 -104.82 28.04
C LYS A 179 65.04 -106.25 28.40
N LYS A 180 64.28 -106.94 27.56
CA LYS A 180 63.87 -108.31 27.80
C LYS A 180 65.08 -109.23 27.88
N THR A 181 65.98 -109.19 26.90
CA THR A 181 67.19 -110.03 26.90
C THR A 181 68.12 -109.70 28.07
N SER A 182 68.34 -108.41 28.35
CA SER A 182 69.18 -107.99 29.47
C SER A 182 68.56 -108.29 30.85
N GLN A 183 67.25 -108.11 31.03
CA GLN A 183 66.55 -108.41 32.29
C GLN A 183 66.41 -109.92 32.51
N GLU A 184 66.16 -110.70 31.47
CA GLU A 184 66.12 -112.17 31.56
C GLU A 184 67.50 -112.70 32.01
N GLU A 185 68.59 -112.24 31.40
CA GLU A 185 69.95 -112.60 31.80
C GLU A 185 70.35 -112.11 33.21
N ALA A 186 69.89 -110.93 33.62
CA ALA A 186 70.16 -110.40 34.95
C ALA A 186 69.34 -111.11 36.04
N VAL A 187 68.04 -111.35 35.80
CA VAL A 187 67.14 -112.00 36.77
C VAL A 187 67.48 -113.48 36.96
N GLU A 188 67.98 -114.18 35.94
CA GLU A 188 68.51 -115.55 36.09
C GLU A 188 69.73 -115.62 37.00
N ARG A 189 70.57 -114.59 37.03
CA ARG A 189 71.79 -114.54 37.87
C ARG A 189 71.59 -113.99 39.28
N LEU A 190 70.38 -113.51 39.61
CA LEU A 190 70.09 -112.87 40.89
C LEU A 190 69.47 -113.82 41.92
N ASP A 191 69.95 -113.68 43.14
CA ASP A 191 69.54 -114.31 44.38
C ASP A 191 68.21 -113.72 44.95
N ALA A 192 67.50 -114.51 45.76
CA ALA A 192 66.12 -114.21 46.17
C ALA A 192 65.97 -112.91 46.98
N SER A 193 66.98 -112.52 47.76
CA SER A 193 67.02 -111.26 48.51
C SER A 193 67.06 -110.05 47.57
N THR A 194 67.94 -110.10 46.57
CA THR A 194 68.11 -109.03 45.58
C THR A 194 66.85 -108.86 44.72
N LYS A 195 66.16 -109.96 44.38
CA LYS A 195 64.85 -109.92 43.71
C LYS A 195 63.77 -109.21 44.53
N LYS A 196 63.77 -109.38 45.86
CA LYS A 196 62.85 -108.68 46.76
C LYS A 196 63.13 -107.17 46.84
N ILE A 197 64.40 -106.77 46.93
CA ILE A 197 64.81 -105.35 46.91
C ILE A 197 64.44 -104.68 45.58
N LEU A 198 64.57 -105.39 44.45
CA LEU A 198 64.14 -104.88 43.15
C LEU A 198 62.62 -104.69 43.07
N PHE A 199 61.83 -105.56 43.69
CA PHE A 199 60.38 -105.40 43.77
C PHE A 199 59.98 -104.18 44.60
N GLU A 200 60.63 -103.98 45.75
CA GLU A 200 60.38 -102.80 46.60
C GLU A 200 60.82 -101.50 45.90
N ASN A 201 61.98 -101.48 45.23
CA ASN A 201 62.41 -100.35 44.41
C ASN A 201 61.44 -100.06 43.24
N ARG A 202 60.90 -101.10 42.61
CA ARG A 202 59.88 -100.94 41.57
C ARG A 202 58.61 -100.31 42.12
N ARG A 203 58.15 -100.75 43.30
CA ARG A 203 56.98 -100.15 43.96
C ARG A 203 57.22 -98.68 44.30
N MET A 204 58.40 -98.34 44.84
CA MET A 204 58.76 -96.95 45.14
C MET A 204 58.89 -96.10 43.86
N ALA A 205 59.41 -96.66 42.77
CA ALA A 205 59.49 -95.95 41.49
C ALA A 205 58.10 -95.70 40.87
N GLU A 206 57.16 -96.64 41.02
CA GLU A 206 55.77 -96.48 40.60
C GLU A 206 55.07 -95.39 41.44
N GLU A 207 55.29 -95.37 42.76
CA GLU A 207 54.76 -94.33 43.66
C GLU A 207 55.33 -92.93 43.35
N LEU A 208 56.64 -92.82 43.13
CA LEU A 208 57.28 -91.57 42.71
C LEU A 208 56.75 -91.08 41.36
N ARG A 209 56.53 -91.99 40.41
CA ARG A 209 55.96 -91.64 39.11
C ARG A 209 54.56 -91.05 39.25
N LEU A 210 53.70 -91.63 40.09
CA LEU A 210 52.36 -91.10 40.34
C LEU A 210 52.43 -89.69 40.93
N GLN A 211 53.32 -89.46 41.91
CA GLN A 211 53.51 -88.13 42.50
C GLN A 211 54.02 -87.09 41.49
N VAL A 212 54.94 -87.47 40.59
CA VAL A 212 55.41 -86.58 39.51
C VAL A 212 54.27 -86.24 38.55
N GLN A 213 53.45 -87.22 38.16
CA GLN A 213 52.29 -86.99 37.30
C GLN A 213 51.28 -86.02 37.94
N GLU A 214 50.96 -86.23 39.22
CA GLU A 214 50.07 -85.33 39.96
C GLU A 214 50.64 -83.91 40.06
N THR A 215 51.96 -83.78 40.26
CA THR A 215 52.64 -82.47 40.29
C THR A 215 52.59 -81.77 38.92
N ASP A 216 52.78 -82.52 37.83
CA ASP A 216 52.69 -81.97 36.46
C ASP A 216 51.27 -81.51 36.12
N GLU A 217 50.25 -82.26 36.54
CA GLU A 217 48.84 -81.89 36.38
C GLU A 217 48.51 -80.63 37.17
N LEU A 218 48.93 -80.56 38.44
CA LEU A 218 48.79 -79.36 39.26
C LEU A 218 49.53 -78.15 38.66
N GLN A 219 50.72 -78.33 38.09
CA GLN A 219 51.44 -77.25 37.40
C GLN A 219 50.71 -76.75 36.15
N LYS A 220 50.09 -77.64 35.36
CA LYS A 220 49.28 -77.25 34.20
C LYS A 220 48.03 -76.48 34.63
N ALA A 221 47.34 -76.95 35.67
CA ALA A 221 46.19 -76.25 36.25
C ALA A 221 46.59 -74.87 36.79
N LYS A 222 47.74 -74.76 37.47
CA LYS A 222 48.27 -73.46 37.91
C LYS A 222 48.53 -72.50 36.75
N LYS A 223 49.18 -72.96 35.67
CA LYS A 223 49.47 -72.13 34.50
C LYS A 223 48.21 -71.62 33.81
N THR A 224 47.22 -72.49 33.63
CA THR A 224 45.92 -72.12 33.02
C THR A 224 45.19 -71.07 33.87
N LEU A 225 45.12 -71.27 35.19
CA LEU A 225 44.54 -70.30 36.11
C LEU A 225 45.29 -68.95 36.12
N GLU A 226 46.62 -68.97 36.03
CA GLU A 226 47.42 -67.74 35.93
C GLU A 226 47.15 -66.96 34.63
N GLU A 227 46.97 -67.66 33.51
CA GLU A 227 46.60 -67.05 32.23
C GLU A 227 45.18 -66.46 32.26
N GLU A 228 44.22 -67.18 32.83
CA GLU A 228 42.86 -66.69 33.03
C GLU A 228 42.83 -65.47 33.95
N ASN A 229 43.58 -65.48 35.06
CA ASN A 229 43.67 -64.33 35.96
C ASN A 229 44.25 -63.11 35.23
N LYS A 230 45.25 -63.30 34.37
CA LYS A 230 45.81 -62.22 33.53
C LYS A 230 44.78 -61.69 32.54
N LYS A 231 43.99 -62.55 31.88
CA LYS A 231 42.91 -62.15 30.97
C LYS A 231 41.84 -61.34 31.69
N LEU A 232 41.31 -61.86 32.79
CA LEU A 232 40.30 -61.19 33.62
C LEU A 232 40.78 -59.84 34.14
N ARG A 233 42.04 -59.72 34.57
CA ARG A 233 42.62 -58.42 34.98
C ARG A 233 42.62 -57.39 33.86
N ARG A 234 42.95 -57.81 32.63
CA ARG A 234 42.92 -56.92 31.46
C ARG A 234 41.48 -56.52 31.12
N GLU A 235 40.54 -57.46 31.15
CA GLU A 235 39.12 -57.18 30.93
C GLU A 235 38.55 -56.20 31.95
N VAL A 236 38.86 -56.38 33.23
CA VAL A 236 38.44 -55.44 34.29
C VAL A 236 39.03 -54.04 34.04
N GLN A 237 40.30 -53.92 33.68
CA GLN A 237 40.91 -52.62 33.36
C GLN A 237 40.27 -51.96 32.15
N LEU A 238 40.00 -52.71 31.08
CA LEU A 238 39.33 -52.19 29.89
C LEU A 238 37.90 -51.73 30.20
N ASN A 239 37.16 -52.54 30.97
CA ASN A 239 35.81 -52.17 31.41
C ASN A 239 35.82 -50.92 32.30
N GLU A 240 36.79 -50.79 33.21
CA GLU A 240 36.92 -49.60 34.04
C GLU A 240 37.19 -48.33 33.19
N GLN A 241 38.04 -48.44 32.16
CA GLN A 241 38.29 -47.35 31.21
C GLN A 241 37.03 -47.01 30.41
N ALA A 242 36.31 -48.01 29.90
CA ALA A 242 35.07 -47.81 29.15
C ALA A 242 34.01 -47.11 30.01
N VAL A 243 33.81 -47.54 31.26
CA VAL A 243 32.87 -46.91 32.20
C VAL A 243 33.26 -45.46 32.46
N LYS A 244 34.56 -45.14 32.63
CA LYS A 244 35.03 -43.76 32.78
C LYS A 244 34.72 -42.91 31.55
N GLU A 245 34.92 -43.42 30.35
CA GLU A 245 34.59 -42.70 29.11
C GLU A 245 33.07 -42.51 28.94
N TYR A 246 32.26 -43.52 29.22
CA TYR A 246 30.80 -43.37 29.23
C TYR A 246 30.31 -42.36 30.26
N ALA A 247 30.91 -42.33 31.45
CA ALA A 247 30.60 -41.32 32.46
C ALA A 247 30.96 -39.90 31.98
N LYS A 248 32.12 -39.71 31.34
CA LYS A 248 32.51 -38.43 30.74
C LYS A 248 31.57 -38.02 29.61
N GLN A 249 31.20 -38.95 28.73
CA GLN A 249 30.25 -38.70 27.65
C GLN A 249 28.88 -38.31 28.20
N GLY A 250 28.38 -39.04 29.20
CA GLY A 250 27.13 -38.73 29.90
C GLY A 250 27.15 -37.35 30.56
N PHE A 251 28.28 -36.94 31.15
CA PHE A 251 28.44 -35.59 31.69
C PHE A 251 28.38 -34.51 30.62
N ARG A 252 29.06 -34.71 29.48
CA ARG A 252 29.01 -33.77 28.34
C ARG A 252 27.60 -33.65 27.78
N GLN A 253 26.92 -34.77 27.53
CA GLN A 253 25.55 -34.79 27.06
C GLN A 253 24.59 -34.15 28.06
N SER A 254 24.74 -34.41 29.36
CA SER A 254 23.91 -33.78 30.40
C SER A 254 24.10 -32.26 30.44
N LYS A 255 25.34 -31.77 30.25
CA LYS A 255 25.62 -30.33 30.15
C LYS A 255 24.97 -29.73 28.91
N GLU A 256 25.14 -30.35 27.75
CA GLU A 256 24.53 -29.90 26.50
C GLU A 256 23.00 -29.86 26.57
N ILE A 257 22.38 -30.89 27.15
CA ILE A 257 20.93 -30.92 27.40
C ILE A 257 20.51 -29.77 28.30
N LYS A 258 21.26 -29.48 29.38
CA LYS A 258 20.96 -28.33 30.26
C LYS A 258 21.06 -27.00 29.54
N ASP A 259 22.11 -26.80 28.74
CA ASP A 259 22.34 -25.56 27.99
C ASP A 259 21.25 -25.36 26.91
N LEU A 260 20.91 -26.42 26.17
CA LEU A 260 19.81 -26.41 25.21
C LEU A 260 18.46 -26.15 25.88
N THR A 261 18.19 -26.78 27.02
CA THR A 261 16.95 -26.57 27.79
C THR A 261 16.84 -25.11 28.27
N ALA A 262 17.95 -24.51 28.72
CA ALA A 262 17.97 -23.10 29.10
C ALA A 262 17.71 -22.17 27.91
N LYS A 263 18.26 -22.50 26.73
CA LYS A 263 18.02 -21.76 25.49
C LYS A 263 16.56 -21.86 25.04
N VAL A 264 15.98 -23.07 25.06
CA VAL A 264 14.56 -23.29 24.75
C VAL A 264 13.67 -22.46 25.66
N LYS A 265 13.89 -22.51 26.99
CA LYS A 265 13.12 -21.69 27.95
C LYS A 265 13.24 -20.19 27.68
N THR A 266 14.41 -19.73 27.24
CA THR A 266 14.61 -18.31 26.89
C THR A 266 13.84 -17.93 25.63
N LEU A 267 13.88 -18.76 24.60
CA LEU A 267 13.11 -18.57 23.37
C LEU A 267 11.61 -18.62 23.62
N GLU A 268 11.14 -19.57 24.45
CA GLU A 268 9.73 -19.66 24.85
C GLU A 268 9.25 -18.38 25.55
N ARG A 269 10.07 -17.81 26.45
CA ARG A 269 9.76 -16.53 27.10
C ARG A 269 9.71 -15.39 26.10
N TYR A 270 10.65 -15.33 25.15
CA TYR A 270 10.67 -14.30 24.12
C TYR A 270 9.42 -14.37 23.25
N VAL A 271 9.08 -15.55 22.73
CA VAL A 271 7.87 -15.77 21.93
C VAL A 271 6.63 -15.41 22.74
N SER A 272 6.52 -15.89 23.97
CA SER A 272 5.36 -15.58 24.84
C SER A 272 5.20 -14.07 25.09
N THR A 273 6.32 -13.34 25.24
CA THR A 273 6.30 -11.89 25.44
C THR A 273 5.88 -11.17 24.17
N SER A 274 6.48 -11.54 23.02
CA SER A 274 6.13 -10.98 21.72
C SER A 274 4.66 -11.25 21.35
N THR A 275 4.14 -12.46 21.58
CA THR A 275 2.71 -12.78 21.35
C THR A 275 1.80 -11.91 22.22
N ARG A 276 2.14 -11.71 23.50
CA ARG A 276 1.37 -10.81 24.39
C ARG A 276 1.41 -9.35 23.93
N GLU A 277 2.54 -8.89 23.43
CA GLU A 277 2.67 -7.54 22.87
C GLU A 277 1.81 -7.38 21.61
N PHE A 278 1.83 -8.36 20.69
CA PHE A 278 0.98 -8.37 19.51
C PHE A 278 -0.52 -8.41 19.86
N GLU A 279 -0.92 -9.21 20.84
CA GLU A 279 -2.32 -9.24 21.31
C GLU A 279 -2.75 -7.89 21.88
N ARG A 280 -1.90 -7.26 22.70
CA ARG A 280 -2.17 -5.91 23.25
C ARG A 280 -2.26 -4.85 22.15
N GLU A 281 -1.38 -4.88 21.17
CA GLU A 281 -1.42 -3.94 20.05
C GLU A 281 -2.68 -4.15 19.20
N LYS A 282 -3.05 -5.41 18.94
CA LYS A 282 -4.29 -5.75 18.23
C LYS A 282 -5.52 -5.25 18.96
N ASP A 283 -5.59 -5.43 20.28
CA ASP A 283 -6.71 -4.95 21.10
C ASP A 283 -6.76 -3.41 21.14
N ALA A 284 -5.60 -2.75 21.25
CA ALA A 284 -5.48 -1.29 21.19
C ALA A 284 -5.94 -0.74 19.83
N LEU A 285 -5.54 -1.38 18.73
CA LEU A 285 -5.97 -0.99 17.38
C LEU A 285 -7.47 -1.21 17.21
N SER A 286 -7.98 -2.37 17.63
CA SER A 286 -9.41 -2.69 17.53
C SER A 286 -10.29 -1.71 18.34
N THR A 287 -9.85 -1.31 19.53
CA THR A 287 -10.57 -0.31 20.34
C THR A 287 -10.50 1.08 19.71
N SER A 288 -9.37 1.47 19.13
CA SER A 288 -9.22 2.73 18.40
C SER A 288 -10.13 2.79 17.17
N ASP A 289 -10.14 1.74 16.36
CA ASP A 289 -10.97 1.65 15.17
C ASP A 289 -12.46 1.65 15.52
N ARG A 290 -12.85 0.95 16.60
CA ARG A 290 -14.23 0.97 17.09
C ARG A 290 -14.67 2.38 17.49
N LYS A 291 -13.80 3.16 18.15
CA LYS A 291 -14.09 4.56 18.51
C LYS A 291 -14.26 5.43 17.27
N LYS A 292 -13.32 5.36 16.32
CA LYS A 292 -13.40 6.11 15.05
C LYS A 292 -14.65 5.76 14.25
N MET A 293 -15.02 4.49 14.20
CA MET A 293 -16.26 4.06 13.54
C MET A 293 -17.49 4.65 14.23
N GLY A 294 -17.54 4.65 15.55
CA GLY A 294 -18.62 5.30 16.32
C GLY A 294 -18.71 6.80 16.05
N GLU A 295 -17.58 7.52 16.00
CA GLU A 295 -17.54 8.95 15.68
C GLU A 295 -18.05 9.22 14.25
N LEU A 296 -17.57 8.45 13.26
CA LEU A 296 -18.03 8.57 11.87
C LEU A 296 -19.52 8.24 11.71
N GLU A 297 -20.03 7.26 12.46
CA GLU A 297 -21.47 6.93 12.47
C GLU A 297 -22.32 8.08 13.02
N LEU A 298 -21.87 8.71 14.11
CA LEU A 298 -22.52 9.89 14.70
C LEU A 298 -22.49 11.08 13.74
N ASP A 299 -21.34 11.39 13.14
CA ASP A 299 -21.20 12.47 12.15
C ASP A 299 -22.09 12.22 10.94
N SER A 300 -22.09 10.98 10.43
CA SER A 300 -22.94 10.59 9.30
C SER A 300 -24.43 10.75 9.64
N ALA A 301 -24.85 10.38 10.85
CA ALA A 301 -26.21 10.59 11.32
C ALA A 301 -26.56 12.09 11.46
N GLY A 302 -25.65 12.88 12.04
CA GLY A 302 -25.80 14.33 12.19
C GLY A 302 -25.91 15.05 10.85
N LEU A 303 -25.03 14.73 9.90
CA LEU A 303 -25.06 15.28 8.54
C LEU A 303 -26.34 14.90 7.80
N ARG A 304 -26.80 13.64 7.91
CA ARG A 304 -28.10 13.22 7.34
C ARG A 304 -29.25 14.04 7.89
N GLN A 305 -29.27 14.28 9.20
CA GLN A 305 -30.31 15.08 9.84
C GLN A 305 -30.24 16.55 9.41
N LEU A 306 -29.03 17.13 9.32
CA LEU A 306 -28.82 18.49 8.85
C LEU A 306 -29.30 18.67 7.40
N VAL A 307 -28.97 17.74 6.50
CA VAL A 307 -29.45 17.74 5.11
C VAL A 307 -30.98 17.69 5.07
N ARG A 308 -31.61 16.86 5.92
CA ARG A 308 -33.07 16.77 6.01
C ARG A 308 -33.70 18.10 6.44
N LEU A 309 -33.14 18.77 7.45
CA LEU A 309 -33.60 20.08 7.90
C LEU A 309 -33.41 21.15 6.83
N LYS A 310 -32.22 21.22 6.20
CA LYS A 310 -31.93 22.17 5.13
C LYS A 310 -32.82 21.97 3.91
N THR A 311 -33.16 20.73 3.57
CA THR A 311 -34.10 20.43 2.49
C THR A 311 -35.52 20.91 2.82
N LYS A 312 -35.96 20.77 4.07
CA LYS A 312 -37.25 21.33 4.54
C LYS A 312 -37.26 22.86 4.50
N GLU A 313 -36.21 23.51 4.98
CA GLU A 313 -36.07 24.97 4.91
C GLU A 313 -36.08 25.46 3.46
N LEU A 314 -35.31 24.82 2.59
CA LEU A 314 -35.25 25.14 1.18
C LEU A 314 -36.60 24.95 0.48
N ALA A 315 -37.35 23.90 0.83
CA ALA A 315 -38.72 23.71 0.36
C ALA A 315 -39.66 24.83 0.86
N ASN A 316 -39.50 25.28 2.10
CA ASN A 316 -40.27 26.40 2.64
C ASN A 316 -39.93 27.72 1.92
N VAL A 317 -38.65 28.02 1.73
CA VAL A 317 -38.19 29.21 1.00
C VAL A 317 -38.72 29.19 -0.44
N LYS A 318 -38.65 28.04 -1.13
CA LYS A 318 -39.25 27.88 -2.47
C LYS A 318 -40.75 28.15 -2.47
N ARG A 319 -41.49 27.66 -1.47
CA ARG A 319 -42.92 27.92 -1.32
C ARG A 319 -43.20 29.40 -1.10
N LEU A 320 -42.48 30.06 -0.19
CA LEU A 320 -42.63 31.50 0.07
C LEU A 320 -42.31 32.32 -1.18
N ALA A 321 -41.21 32.00 -1.88
CA ALA A 321 -40.85 32.67 -3.13
C ALA A 321 -41.95 32.51 -4.19
N ALA A 322 -42.55 31.31 -4.32
CA ALA A 322 -43.67 31.08 -5.22
C ALA A 322 -44.91 31.93 -4.85
N ILE A 323 -45.23 32.04 -3.56
CA ILE A 323 -46.33 32.90 -3.07
C ILE A 323 -46.03 34.37 -3.37
N ILE A 324 -44.82 34.86 -3.11
CA ILE A 324 -44.43 36.25 -3.38
C ILE A 324 -44.52 36.54 -4.88
N LEU A 325 -44.04 35.63 -5.74
CA LEU A 325 -44.16 35.77 -7.18
C LEU A 325 -45.61 35.81 -7.64
N GLN A 326 -46.48 34.95 -7.09
CA GLN A 326 -47.90 34.98 -7.38
C GLN A 326 -48.54 36.30 -6.94
N LYS A 327 -48.26 36.78 -5.72
CA LYS A 327 -48.76 38.06 -5.23
C LYS A 327 -48.26 39.24 -6.06
N ARG A 328 -47.00 39.21 -6.48
CA ARG A 328 -46.44 40.20 -7.41
C ARG A 328 -47.18 40.17 -8.74
N ASN A 329 -47.41 38.98 -9.31
CA ASN A 329 -48.15 38.83 -10.56
C ASN A 329 -49.60 39.33 -10.43
N ASP A 330 -50.27 39.06 -9.31
CA ASP A 330 -51.61 39.58 -9.00
C ASP A 330 -51.62 41.13 -8.98
N VAL A 331 -50.60 41.75 -8.37
CA VAL A 331 -50.45 43.22 -8.32
C VAL A 331 -50.12 43.80 -9.69
N GLU A 332 -49.22 43.17 -10.45
CA GLU A 332 -48.89 43.58 -11.82
C GLU A 332 -50.12 43.50 -12.74
N THR A 333 -50.89 42.43 -12.66
CA THR A 333 -52.15 42.27 -13.40
C THR A 333 -53.16 43.34 -13.00
N PHE A 334 -53.35 43.57 -11.69
CA PHE A 334 -54.27 44.61 -11.21
C PHE A 334 -53.84 46.02 -11.60
N LEU A 335 -52.53 46.31 -11.65
CA LEU A 335 -52.01 47.58 -12.14
C LEU A 335 -52.36 47.77 -13.61
N LEU A 336 -52.17 46.75 -14.44
CA LEU A 336 -52.57 46.77 -15.85
C LEU A 336 -54.08 46.96 -16.02
N GLU A 337 -54.91 46.25 -15.24
CA GLU A 337 -56.36 46.42 -15.23
C GLU A 337 -56.77 47.83 -14.80
N SER A 338 -56.12 48.40 -13.78
CA SER A 338 -56.37 49.77 -13.31
C SER A 338 -55.99 50.81 -14.37
N LEU A 339 -54.88 50.59 -15.08
CA LEU A 339 -54.45 51.42 -16.20
C LEU A 339 -55.46 51.36 -17.36
N GLU A 340 -55.92 50.17 -17.73
CA GLU A 340 -56.92 49.99 -18.78
C GLU A 340 -58.28 50.59 -18.38
N HIS A 341 -58.68 50.43 -17.12
CA HIS A 341 -59.89 51.07 -16.60
C HIS A 341 -59.82 52.60 -16.66
N VAL A 342 -58.67 53.19 -16.35
CA VAL A 342 -58.48 54.66 -16.51
C VAL A 342 -58.44 55.04 -17.98
N LYS A 343 -57.79 54.26 -18.85
CA LYS A 343 -57.76 54.49 -20.31
C LYS A 343 -59.16 54.48 -20.93
N THR A 344 -59.96 53.46 -20.61
CA THR A 344 -61.35 53.32 -21.10
C THR A 344 -62.24 54.45 -20.58
N GLU A 345 -62.09 54.86 -19.32
CA GLU A 345 -62.86 55.97 -18.74
C GLU A 345 -62.44 57.33 -19.32
N ILE A 346 -61.15 57.57 -19.58
CA ILE A 346 -60.67 58.75 -20.33
C ILE A 346 -61.26 58.74 -21.74
N GLY A 347 -61.25 57.59 -22.42
CA GLY A 347 -61.88 57.42 -23.74
C GLY A 347 -63.38 57.72 -23.71
N ARG A 348 -64.11 57.23 -22.70
CA ARG A 348 -65.54 57.49 -22.50
C ARG A 348 -65.81 58.97 -22.23
N ARG A 349 -65.04 59.61 -21.34
CA ARG A 349 -65.15 61.05 -21.06
C ARG A 349 -64.90 61.89 -22.32
N ARG A 350 -63.85 61.58 -23.09
CA ARG A 350 -63.57 62.26 -24.37
C ARG A 350 -64.69 62.06 -25.38
N ALA A 351 -65.26 60.85 -25.48
CA ALA A 351 -66.40 60.58 -26.36
C ALA A 351 -67.69 61.31 -25.91
N GLU A 352 -67.90 61.46 -24.60
CA GLU A 352 -69.00 62.24 -24.01
C GLU A 352 -68.80 63.75 -24.20
N GLU A 353 -67.58 64.25 -24.05
CA GLU A 353 -67.17 65.62 -24.39
C GLU A 353 -67.33 65.89 -25.89
N GLU A 354 -66.94 64.97 -26.77
CA GLU A 354 -67.15 65.10 -28.21
C GLU A 354 -68.65 65.02 -28.57
N ARG A 355 -69.42 64.16 -27.91
CA ARG A 355 -70.88 64.05 -28.11
C ARG A 355 -71.61 65.30 -27.61
N THR A 356 -71.24 65.85 -26.47
CA THR A 356 -71.80 67.12 -25.95
C THR A 356 -71.35 68.32 -26.79
N ALA A 357 -70.12 68.33 -27.30
CA ALA A 357 -69.64 69.32 -28.28
C ALA A 357 -70.31 69.20 -29.67
N ARG A 358 -70.71 67.99 -30.09
CA ARG A 358 -71.50 67.78 -31.31
C ARG A 358 -72.96 68.19 -31.14
N LEU A 359 -73.55 67.97 -29.95
CA LEU A 359 -74.92 68.39 -29.62
C LEU A 359 -75.06 69.92 -29.41
N SER A 360 -73.97 70.64 -29.10
CA SER A 360 -73.96 72.11 -28.95
C SER A 360 -73.71 72.88 -30.26
N LYS A 361 -73.44 72.17 -31.38
CA LYS A 361 -73.20 72.76 -32.70
C LYS A 361 -74.51 73.06 -33.43
N GLY A 362 -75.35 73.92 -32.84
CA GLY A 362 -76.69 74.21 -33.38
C GLY A 362 -77.53 75.26 -32.66
N LYS A 363 -76.95 76.41 -32.25
CA LYS A 363 -77.57 77.77 -32.27
C LYS A 363 -76.77 78.78 -31.42
N LEU A 364 -76.29 79.82 -32.12
CA LEU A 364 -76.10 81.23 -31.74
C LEU A 364 -75.66 81.64 -30.32
N LEU A 365 -74.43 82.18 -30.30
CA LEU A 365 -73.89 83.35 -29.57
C LEU A 365 -73.23 83.16 -28.19
N PRO A 366 -72.18 83.97 -27.92
CA PRO A 366 -70.96 83.55 -27.23
C PRO A 366 -70.80 84.15 -25.82
N ALA A 367 -69.78 83.66 -25.13
CA ALA A 367 -69.21 84.17 -23.86
C ALA A 367 -69.85 83.63 -22.56
N LEU A 368 -69.49 82.38 -22.24
CA LEU A 368 -69.19 81.92 -20.89
C LEU A 368 -68.33 80.65 -21.00
N ALA A 369 -67.46 80.45 -20.01
CA ALA A 369 -66.54 79.32 -19.83
C ALA A 369 -65.21 79.38 -20.60
N VAL A 370 -64.23 80.09 -20.05
CA VAL A 370 -62.83 79.64 -20.12
C VAL A 370 -62.69 78.55 -19.05
N ALA A 371 -63.16 77.34 -19.37
CA ALA A 371 -62.58 76.15 -18.80
C ALA A 371 -61.37 75.84 -19.67
N GLU A 372 -60.17 76.03 -19.15
CA GLU A 372 -58.95 75.67 -19.86
C GLU A 372 -59.01 74.19 -20.29
N PRO A 373 -58.67 73.88 -21.55
CA PRO A 373 -58.52 72.49 -21.96
C PRO A 373 -57.34 71.91 -21.20
N ARG A 374 -57.62 70.96 -20.30
CA ARG A 374 -56.59 70.18 -19.62
C ARG A 374 -55.71 69.51 -20.69
N PRO A 375 -54.39 69.77 -20.72
CA PRO A 375 -53.50 69.08 -21.65
C PRO A 375 -53.44 67.61 -21.24
N SER A 376 -54.02 66.76 -22.08
CA SER A 376 -53.98 65.31 -21.90
C SER A 376 -53.07 64.72 -22.97
N ASN A 377 -51.87 64.29 -22.56
CA ASN A 377 -50.81 63.77 -23.42
C ASN A 377 -51.07 62.33 -23.94
N LEU A 378 -52.31 61.84 -23.91
CA LEU A 378 -52.61 60.49 -24.41
C LEU A 378 -52.82 60.48 -25.94
N PRO A 379 -52.25 59.49 -26.66
CA PRO A 379 -52.36 59.36 -28.11
C PRO A 379 -53.80 59.14 -28.60
N GLN A 380 -54.06 59.51 -29.86
CA GLN A 380 -55.40 59.53 -30.48
C GLN A 380 -55.87 58.19 -31.06
N SER A 381 -55.04 57.13 -31.01
CA SER A 381 -55.39 55.79 -31.50
C SER A 381 -55.54 54.79 -30.35
N ALA A 382 -56.58 53.96 -30.39
CA ALA A 382 -56.91 53.01 -29.32
C ALA A 382 -55.87 51.88 -29.15
N GLU A 383 -55.06 51.62 -30.17
CA GLU A 383 -54.18 50.44 -30.28
C GLU A 383 -52.72 50.69 -29.84
N GLU A 384 -52.36 51.91 -29.43
CA GLU A 384 -51.00 52.24 -29.01
C GLU A 384 -50.77 51.91 -27.52
N ARG A 385 -49.58 51.35 -27.19
CA ARG A 385 -49.17 51.06 -25.81
C ARG A 385 -48.96 52.38 -25.06
N VAL A 386 -49.92 52.76 -24.22
CA VAL A 386 -49.83 53.93 -23.34
C VAL A 386 -48.91 53.58 -22.18
N ASP A 387 -47.79 54.30 -22.04
CA ASP A 387 -46.89 54.16 -20.90
C ASP A 387 -47.36 55.06 -19.75
N ILE A 388 -46.99 54.75 -18.50
CA ILE A 388 -47.38 55.53 -17.31
C ILE A 388 -46.97 57.02 -17.47
N ARG A 389 -45.95 57.27 -18.28
CA ARG A 389 -45.40 58.59 -18.63
C ARG A 389 -46.36 59.44 -19.49
N ASP A 390 -47.36 58.84 -20.12
CA ASP A 390 -48.30 59.53 -21.01
C ASP A 390 -49.59 59.96 -20.29
N LEU A 391 -49.78 59.48 -19.06
CA LEU A 391 -50.89 59.87 -18.19
C LEU A 391 -50.68 61.26 -17.57
N THR A 392 -51.78 62.00 -17.36
CA THR A 392 -51.75 63.25 -16.59
C THR A 392 -51.50 62.98 -15.11
N TRP A 393 -51.05 63.99 -14.35
CA TRP A 393 -50.77 63.83 -12.92
C TRP A 393 -51.97 63.32 -12.12
N GLU A 394 -53.18 63.78 -12.44
CA GLU A 394 -54.41 63.32 -11.79
C GLU A 394 -54.73 61.86 -12.08
N ASP A 395 -54.51 61.41 -13.33
CA ASP A 395 -54.73 60.03 -13.73
C ASP A 395 -53.73 59.08 -13.06
N ARG A 396 -52.46 59.48 -12.96
CA ARG A 396 -51.44 58.75 -12.20
C ARG A 396 -51.80 58.64 -10.73
N GLU A 397 -52.24 59.74 -10.12
CA GLU A 397 -52.68 59.74 -8.72
C GLU A 397 -53.86 58.78 -8.51
N ARG A 398 -54.78 58.70 -9.46
CA ARG A 398 -55.94 57.80 -9.38
C ARG A 398 -55.57 56.32 -9.54
N VAL A 399 -54.68 56.00 -10.48
CA VAL A 399 -54.10 54.65 -10.61
C VAL A 399 -53.39 54.26 -9.32
N LEU A 400 -52.60 55.17 -8.73
CA LEU A 400 -51.95 54.96 -7.45
C LEU A 400 -52.95 54.77 -6.30
N ARG A 401 -54.04 55.55 -6.23
CA ARG A 401 -55.08 55.38 -5.21
C ARG A 401 -55.78 54.02 -5.32
N LEU A 402 -56.07 53.54 -6.53
CA LEU A 402 -56.64 52.21 -6.77
C LEU A 402 -55.66 51.11 -6.36
N LEU A 403 -54.37 51.26 -6.71
CA LEU A 403 -53.29 50.35 -6.34
C LEU A 403 -53.10 50.28 -4.81
N PHE A 404 -53.03 51.44 -4.15
CA PHE A 404 -52.90 51.52 -2.70
C PHE A 404 -54.13 50.98 -1.97
N ALA A 405 -55.34 51.20 -2.47
CA ALA A 405 -56.55 50.60 -1.91
C ALA A 405 -56.49 49.07 -1.97
N LYS A 406 -55.97 48.48 -3.05
CA LYS A 406 -55.79 47.03 -3.18
C LYS A 406 -54.68 46.48 -2.28
N ILE A 407 -53.54 47.18 -2.20
CA ILE A 407 -52.41 46.81 -1.32
C ILE A 407 -52.85 46.85 0.15
N ASN A 408 -53.59 47.88 0.56
CA ASN A 408 -54.06 48.04 1.94
C ASN A 408 -55.23 47.11 2.31
N ASN A 409 -55.98 46.58 1.34
CA ASN A 409 -57.00 45.54 1.55
C ASN A 409 -56.44 44.12 1.52
N SER A 410 -55.14 43.94 1.24
CA SER A 410 -54.49 42.64 1.39
C SER A 410 -54.07 42.45 2.85
N THR A 411 -54.62 41.42 3.50
CA THR A 411 -54.46 41.12 4.93
C THR A 411 -52.99 41.16 5.36
N PRO A 412 -52.62 41.79 6.51
CA PRO A 412 -51.24 41.80 6.98
C PRO A 412 -50.77 40.36 7.22
N LEU A 413 -49.61 40.00 6.65
CA LEU A 413 -48.97 38.72 6.91
C LEU A 413 -48.74 38.56 8.42
N HIS A 414 -49.13 37.40 8.95
CA HIS A 414 -48.72 36.92 10.26
C HIS A 414 -47.19 37.07 10.39
N SER A 415 -46.71 37.61 11.52
CA SER A 415 -45.28 37.75 11.79
C SER A 415 -44.57 36.41 11.59
N MET A 416 -43.44 36.44 10.86
CA MET A 416 -42.60 35.26 10.64
C MET A 416 -42.27 34.58 11.97
N PRO A 417 -42.33 33.23 12.06
CA PRO A 417 -41.86 32.52 13.23
C PRO A 417 -40.38 32.86 13.50
N PRO A 418 -39.97 32.98 14.77
CA PRO A 418 -38.59 33.27 15.12
C PRO A 418 -37.66 32.22 14.49
N HIS A 419 -36.55 32.69 13.92
CA HIS A 419 -35.55 31.85 13.27
C HIS A 419 -34.78 31.06 14.34
N ALA A 420 -34.52 29.77 14.08
CA ALA A 420 -33.90 28.82 15.01
C ALA A 420 -32.40 29.05 15.28
N LEU A 421 -31.91 30.29 15.17
CA LEU A 421 -30.53 30.68 15.50
C LEU A 421 -30.50 31.77 16.58
N GLN A 422 -31.37 31.66 17.57
CA GLN A 422 -31.08 32.19 18.91
C GLN A 422 -30.57 31.02 19.76
N PRO A 423 -29.43 31.16 20.44
CA PRO A 423 -29.03 30.17 21.44
C PRO A 423 -30.06 30.20 22.56
N ASP A 424 -30.73 29.06 22.78
CA ASP A 424 -31.54 28.86 23.96
C ASP A 424 -30.56 28.55 25.11
N ASP A 425 -30.27 29.55 25.94
CA ASP A 425 -29.30 29.50 27.06
C ASP A 425 -29.76 28.58 28.22
N GLY A 426 -30.71 27.65 28.00
CA GLY A 426 -31.40 26.94 29.07
C GLY A 426 -31.10 25.44 29.24
N ILE A 427 -30.60 24.72 28.22
CA ILE A 427 -30.70 23.23 28.24
C ILE A 427 -29.34 22.50 28.23
N SER A 428 -28.22 23.23 28.13
CA SER A 428 -26.90 22.59 27.97
C SER A 428 -26.16 22.28 29.28
N GLN A 429 -26.65 22.68 30.46
CA GLN A 429 -25.95 22.41 31.73
C GLN A 429 -26.48 21.19 32.49
N GLU A 430 -27.78 20.89 32.43
CA GLU A 430 -28.36 19.79 33.22
C GLU A 430 -28.07 18.41 32.60
N MET A 431 -28.00 18.32 31.26
CA MET A 431 -27.71 17.06 30.55
C MET A 431 -26.21 16.71 30.53
N LEU A 432 -25.34 17.72 30.65
CA LEU A 432 -23.88 17.54 30.70
C LEU A 432 -23.40 17.14 32.11
N LEU A 433 -24.07 17.61 33.17
CA LEU A 433 -23.82 17.14 34.54
C LEU A 433 -24.34 15.72 34.78
N ALA A 434 -25.50 15.37 34.22
CA ALA A 434 -26.07 14.02 34.34
C ALA A 434 -25.21 12.93 33.64
N ALA A 435 -24.46 13.29 32.60
CA ALA A 435 -23.54 12.37 31.92
C ALA A 435 -22.16 12.24 32.61
N MET A 436 -21.82 13.15 33.52
CA MET A 436 -20.56 13.11 34.28
C MET A 436 -20.71 12.50 35.69
N GLU A 437 -21.93 12.43 36.24
CA GLU A 437 -22.19 11.82 37.56
C GLU A 437 -22.50 10.30 37.52
N SER A 438 -22.64 9.68 36.35
CA SER A 438 -22.99 8.25 36.25
C SER A 438 -21.81 7.27 36.17
N ASP A 439 -20.55 7.73 36.27
CA ASP A 439 -19.38 6.84 36.16
C ASP A 439 -18.45 6.84 37.39
N SER A 440 -18.97 7.25 38.55
CA SER A 440 -18.26 7.21 39.83
C SER A 440 -19.04 6.48 40.93
N ARG A 441 -19.39 5.20 40.69
CA ARG A 441 -19.66 4.21 41.76
C ARG A 441 -19.88 2.79 41.19
N SER A 442 -18.82 1.99 41.16
CA SER A 442 -18.84 0.62 41.69
C SER A 442 -17.40 0.10 41.76
N GLY A 443 -16.89 0.01 42.99
CA GLY A 443 -15.74 -0.82 43.28
C GLY A 443 -16.15 -2.28 43.34
N ASP A 444 -15.24 -3.18 42.98
CA ASP A 444 -14.69 -4.09 43.98
C ASP A 444 -13.42 -4.80 43.45
N THR A 445 -12.39 -4.70 44.26
CA THR A 445 -11.30 -5.70 44.35
C THR A 445 -11.74 -6.71 45.40
N PRO A 446 -11.37 -8.01 45.31
CA PRO A 446 -10.13 -8.45 45.95
C PRO A 446 -9.43 -9.54 45.09
N GLY A 447 -8.13 -9.81 45.17
CA GLY A 447 -7.21 -9.69 46.27
C GLY A 447 -5.88 -10.30 45.84
N SER A 448 -4.79 -9.63 46.21
CA SER A 448 -3.51 -10.30 46.42
C SER A 448 -3.56 -10.99 47.79
N PRO A 449 -2.82 -12.09 47.96
CA PRO A 449 -2.04 -12.25 49.16
C PRO A 449 -0.56 -12.21 48.81
N SER A 450 0.10 -11.18 49.30
CA SER A 450 1.54 -11.20 49.50
C SER A 450 1.81 -11.84 50.85
N SER A 451 2.83 -12.71 50.86
CA SER A 451 3.94 -12.67 51.80
C SER A 451 4.15 -13.88 52.71
N LYS A 452 5.44 -14.22 52.76
CA LYS A 452 6.26 -14.66 53.91
C LYS A 452 6.58 -16.15 54.06
N LEU A 453 7.89 -16.38 53.84
CA LEU A 453 8.87 -16.89 54.81
C LEU A 453 8.79 -18.36 55.26
N GLY A 454 9.89 -19.05 54.95
CA GLY A 454 10.47 -20.21 55.62
C GLY A 454 11.63 -20.65 54.72
N GLY A 455 12.91 -20.49 55.05
CA GLY A 455 13.54 -20.67 56.36
C GLY A 455 14.11 -22.09 56.41
N ASP A 456 15.38 -22.24 56.03
CA ASP A 456 16.41 -23.16 56.56
C ASP A 456 17.53 -23.34 55.51
N ALA A 457 18.74 -22.80 55.73
CA ALA A 457 19.79 -23.32 56.62
C ALA A 457 20.30 -24.68 56.10
N ALA A 458 21.50 -24.76 55.52
CA ALA A 458 22.77 -25.10 56.19
C ALA A 458 23.77 -25.47 55.05
N PHE A 459 25.10 -25.38 55.09
CA PHE A 459 26.12 -24.96 56.06
C PHE A 459 27.48 -25.25 55.36
N PHE A 460 28.49 -24.40 55.59
CA PHE A 460 29.95 -24.65 55.44
C PHE A 460 30.50 -24.78 53.99
N MET A 461 31.68 -24.27 53.62
CA MET A 461 32.85 -23.89 54.43
C MET A 461 33.74 -22.88 53.65
N THR A 462 34.39 -22.03 54.43
CA THR A 462 35.34 -20.99 54.07
C THR A 462 36.76 -21.54 53.80
N GLN A 463 37.41 -21.01 52.75
CA GLN A 463 38.87 -20.72 52.59
C GLN A 463 39.92 -21.87 52.67
N PRO A 464 41.21 -21.65 52.35
CA PRO A 464 41.89 -20.50 51.72
C PRO A 464 42.83 -20.88 50.54
N ALA A 465 43.44 -19.84 49.94
CA ALA A 465 44.61 -19.88 49.06
C ALA A 465 45.83 -20.61 49.66
N VAL A 466 46.65 -21.28 48.84
CA VAL A 466 48.11 -21.47 49.01
C VAL A 466 48.75 -21.87 47.65
N VAL A 467 49.82 -21.13 47.30
CA VAL A 467 50.89 -21.32 46.29
C VAL A 467 50.54 -21.12 44.81
#